data_AF-A0A523JZ68-F1
#
_entry.id   AF-A0A523JZ68-F1
#
_cell.length_a   1.000
_cell.length_b   1.000
_cell.length_c   1.000
_cell.angle_alpha   90.00
_cell.angle_beta   90.00
_cell.angle_gamma   90.00
#
_symmetry.space_group_name_H-M   'P 1'
#
loop_
_entity.id
_entity.type
_entity.pdbx_description
1 polymer ?
#
loop_
_entity_poly.entity_id
_entity_poly.type
_entity_poly.pdbx_seq_one_letter_code
_entity_poly.pdbx_strand_id
1 'polypeptide(L)'
;MSHPGAAPIVRGLAAAGLLMLAAGTARAASDAGLSDLIYPALNLSLLLGVLFYYARKPVQAFFQDRRDRIRGELETAAELRKQAEVRHAHWQRQLIDLEAETDRIRAAALERAESERERILDDARVAAERIRTDARAAIEQEVRRARNQLREEAADLSLKLASEILRSQVTDSDNDRLVDEFIRKIEEPASNGDGIGR
;
A
#
# COMPACT_ATOMS: atom_id res chain seq x y z
N MET A 1 -8.68 -31.98 38.00
CA MET A 1 -7.89 -33.18 38.37
C MET A 1 -7.82 -33.25 39.87
N SER A 2 -8.36 -34.33 40.39
CA SER A 2 -8.71 -34.56 41.79
C SER A 2 -7.47 -34.89 42.60
N HIS A 3 -7.21 -34.16 43.69
CA HIS A 3 -6.27 -34.61 44.73
C HIS A 3 -7.04 -35.46 45.75
N PRO A 4 -6.74 -36.77 45.88
CA PRO A 4 -7.27 -37.61 46.94
C PRO A 4 -6.26 -37.71 48.10
N GLY A 5 -6.77 -37.87 49.33
CA GLY A 5 -6.07 -38.68 50.32
C GLY A 5 -5.27 -38.00 51.42
N ALA A 6 -5.82 -37.01 52.12
CA ALA A 6 -5.53 -36.73 53.54
C ALA A 6 -6.68 -35.88 54.09
N ALA A 7 -7.38 -36.16 55.19
CA ALA A 7 -7.22 -37.15 56.24
C ALA A 7 -8.60 -37.36 56.91
N PRO A 8 -9.23 -38.55 56.82
CA PRO A 8 -10.40 -38.88 57.65
C PRO A 8 -10.04 -38.97 59.13
N ILE A 9 -8.76 -39.21 59.46
CA ILE A 9 -8.25 -39.35 60.83
C ILE A 9 -8.29 -38.01 61.59
N VAL A 10 -8.02 -36.88 60.94
CA VAL A 10 -8.00 -35.57 61.61
C VAL A 10 -9.42 -35.12 62.01
N ARG A 11 -10.42 -35.41 61.16
CA ARG A 11 -11.84 -35.18 61.50
C ARG A 11 -12.32 -36.12 62.61
N GLY A 12 -11.88 -37.39 62.58
CA GLY A 12 -12.18 -38.37 63.64
C GLY A 12 -11.56 -38.01 64.99
N LEU A 13 -10.31 -37.52 65.02
CA LEU A 13 -9.63 -37.14 66.26
C LEU A 13 -10.17 -35.83 66.85
N ALA A 14 -10.51 -34.85 66.01
CA ALA A 14 -11.16 -33.62 66.44
C ALA A 14 -12.56 -33.90 67.01
N ALA A 15 -13.34 -34.79 66.38
CA ALA A 15 -14.65 -35.22 66.89
C ALA A 15 -14.52 -35.99 68.22
N ALA A 16 -13.52 -36.86 68.36
CA ALA A 16 -13.26 -37.59 69.61
C ALA A 16 -12.81 -36.68 70.76
N GLY A 17 -11.96 -35.69 70.48
CA GLY A 17 -11.55 -34.67 71.46
C GLY A 17 -12.71 -33.75 71.90
N LEU A 18 -13.60 -33.39 70.97
CA LEU A 18 -14.81 -32.60 71.27
C LEU A 18 -15.82 -33.41 72.09
N LEU A 19 -15.94 -34.73 71.84
CA LEU A 19 -16.79 -35.64 72.61
C LEU A 19 -16.27 -35.85 74.05
N MET A 20 -14.95 -35.92 74.25
CA MET A 20 -14.34 -35.97 75.59
C MET A 20 -14.55 -34.66 76.37
N LEU A 21 -14.58 -33.50 75.68
CA LEU A 21 -14.88 -32.21 76.31
C LEU A 21 -16.36 -32.11 76.75
N ALA A 22 -17.28 -32.69 75.98
CA ALA A 22 -18.70 -32.74 76.35
C ALA A 22 -19.02 -33.78 77.43
N ALA A 23 -18.27 -34.89 77.50
CA ALA A 23 -18.43 -35.91 78.53
C ALA A 23 -17.79 -35.52 79.88
N GLY A 24 -16.75 -34.68 79.88
CA GLY A 24 -16.03 -34.26 81.08
C GLY A 24 -16.63 -33.09 81.86
N THR A 25 -17.52 -32.29 81.25
CA THR A 25 -18.13 -31.11 81.92
C THR A 25 -19.38 -31.45 82.73
N ALA A 26 -19.91 -32.67 82.66
CA ALA A 26 -21.11 -33.07 83.39
C ALA A 26 -20.88 -33.40 84.88
N ARG A 27 -19.62 -33.40 85.38
CA ARG A 27 -19.30 -33.77 86.77
C ARG A 27 -18.38 -32.79 87.51
N ALA A 28 -18.36 -31.52 87.12
CA ALA A 28 -17.59 -30.49 87.83
C ALA A 28 -18.52 -29.34 88.29
N ALA A 29 -19.36 -29.60 89.30
CA ALA A 29 -20.16 -28.56 89.94
C ALA A 29 -20.43 -28.81 91.44
N SER A 30 -19.63 -29.64 92.13
CA SER A 30 -19.73 -29.78 93.58
C SER A 30 -18.36 -30.12 94.18
N ASP A 31 -17.80 -29.16 94.92
CA ASP A 31 -16.57 -29.20 95.72
C ASP A 31 -15.22 -29.12 94.96
N ALA A 32 -14.82 -27.89 94.59
CA ALA A 32 -13.63 -27.62 93.79
C ALA A 32 -12.33 -27.71 94.61
N GLY A 33 -11.77 -28.91 94.72
CA GLY A 33 -10.37 -29.13 95.10
C GLY A 33 -9.40 -28.96 93.92
N LEU A 34 -8.15 -28.58 94.18
CA LEU A 34 -7.08 -28.46 93.18
C LEU A 34 -6.86 -29.73 92.34
N SER A 35 -7.26 -30.90 92.86
CA SER A 35 -7.20 -32.20 92.20
C SER A 35 -8.17 -32.38 91.04
N ASP A 36 -9.34 -31.74 91.07
CA ASP A 36 -10.38 -31.86 90.02
C ASP A 36 -10.01 -31.07 88.75
N LEU A 37 -9.05 -30.14 88.84
CA LEU A 37 -8.57 -29.36 87.71
C LEU A 37 -7.45 -30.06 86.92
N ILE A 38 -6.79 -31.07 87.51
CA ILE A 38 -5.63 -31.75 86.91
C ILE A 38 -6.04 -32.57 85.67
N TYR A 39 -7.16 -33.30 85.74
CA TYR A 39 -7.64 -34.12 84.63
C TYR A 39 -8.09 -33.28 83.41
N PRO A 40 -8.94 -32.23 83.55
CA PRO A 40 -9.24 -31.32 82.46
C PRO A 40 -8.01 -30.59 81.91
N ALA A 41 -7.08 -30.18 82.78
CA ALA A 41 -5.84 -29.53 82.35
C ALA A 41 -4.94 -30.45 81.52
N LEU A 42 -4.78 -31.72 81.91
CA LEU A 42 -4.05 -32.73 81.14
C LEU A 42 -4.72 -33.01 79.79
N ASN A 43 -6.04 -33.16 79.76
CA ASN A 43 -6.79 -33.38 78.52
C ASN A 43 -6.66 -32.18 77.56
N LEU A 44 -6.80 -30.95 78.06
CA LEU A 44 -6.59 -29.73 77.28
C LEU A 44 -5.15 -29.63 76.78
N SER A 45 -4.15 -29.95 77.61
CA SER A 45 -2.74 -29.93 77.23
C SER A 45 -2.43 -30.94 76.13
N LEU A 46 -2.98 -32.15 76.23
CA LEU A 46 -2.86 -33.18 75.19
C LEU A 46 -3.51 -32.74 73.87
N LEU A 47 -4.72 -32.17 73.93
CA LEU A 47 -5.42 -31.63 72.76
C LEU A 47 -4.63 -30.50 72.10
N LEU A 48 -4.12 -29.54 72.88
CA LEU A 48 -3.29 -28.43 72.38
C LEU A 48 -1.99 -28.93 71.77
N GLY A 49 -1.36 -29.94 72.37
CA GLY A 49 -0.13 -30.57 71.83
C GLY A 49 -0.36 -31.20 70.46
N VAL A 50 -1.42 -32.00 70.31
CA VAL A 50 -1.78 -32.63 69.03
C VAL A 50 -2.19 -31.55 68.00
N LEU A 51 -3.00 -30.59 68.39
CA LEU A 51 -3.43 -29.49 67.52
C LEU A 51 -2.23 -28.67 67.04
N PHE A 52 -1.30 -28.32 67.91
CA PHE A 52 -0.11 -27.57 67.53
C PHE A 52 0.79 -28.36 66.59
N TYR A 53 1.03 -29.64 66.87
CA TYR A 53 1.84 -30.49 66.01
C TYR A 53 1.25 -30.63 64.60
N TYR A 54 -0.06 -30.84 64.47
CA TYR A 54 -0.73 -30.98 63.19
C TYR A 54 -1.02 -29.65 62.48
N ALA A 55 -1.31 -28.56 63.21
CA ALA A 55 -1.66 -27.26 62.63
C ALA A 55 -0.43 -26.44 62.20
N ARG A 56 0.76 -26.69 62.75
CA ARG A 56 1.97 -25.95 62.36
C ARG A 56 2.28 -26.02 60.86
N LYS A 57 2.20 -27.20 60.26
CA LYS A 57 2.47 -27.40 58.83
C LYS A 57 1.46 -26.66 57.91
N PRO A 58 0.14 -26.86 58.02
CA PRO A 58 -0.83 -26.20 57.12
C PRO A 58 -0.88 -24.67 57.32
N VAL A 59 -0.71 -24.17 58.54
CA VAL A 59 -0.70 -22.72 58.80
C VAL A 59 0.53 -22.07 58.17
N GLN A 60 1.71 -22.67 58.34
CA GLN A 60 2.94 -22.18 57.71
C GLN A 60 2.84 -22.24 56.18
N ALA A 61 2.31 -23.33 55.62
CA ALA A 61 2.11 -23.47 54.18
C ALA A 61 1.16 -22.40 53.61
N PHE A 62 0.06 -22.09 54.30
CA PHE A 62 -0.88 -21.05 53.86
C PHE A 62 -0.24 -19.66 53.80
N PHE A 63 0.54 -19.27 54.82
CA PHE A 63 1.25 -17.99 54.81
C PHE A 63 2.39 -17.97 53.79
N GLN A 64 3.07 -19.10 53.55
CA GLN A 64 4.08 -19.19 52.50
C GLN A 64 3.45 -19.03 51.11
N ASP A 65 2.41 -19.80 50.80
CA ASP A 65 1.67 -19.72 49.54
C ASP A 65 1.11 -18.31 49.27
N ARG A 66 0.53 -17.66 50.30
CA ARG A 66 0.06 -16.28 50.17
C ARG A 66 1.19 -15.30 49.86
N ARG A 67 2.35 -15.43 50.53
CA ARG A 67 3.50 -14.56 50.26
C ARG A 67 4.06 -14.79 48.86
N ASP A 68 4.17 -16.04 48.44
CA ASP A 68 4.75 -16.40 47.14
C ASP A 68 3.82 -15.99 46.01
N ARG A 69 2.50 -16.11 46.20
CA ARG A 69 1.50 -15.55 45.28
C ARG A 69 1.60 -14.03 45.16
N ILE A 70 1.67 -13.31 46.28
CA ILE A 70 1.80 -11.83 46.26
C ILE A 70 3.10 -11.41 45.59
N ARG A 71 4.21 -12.12 45.86
CA ARG A 71 5.49 -11.87 45.18
C ARG A 71 5.38 -12.11 43.68
N GLY A 72 4.79 -13.23 43.27
CA GLY A 72 4.59 -13.55 41.85
C GLY A 72 3.69 -12.52 41.15
N GLU A 73 2.63 -12.07 41.79
CA GLU A 73 1.75 -11.01 41.28
C GLU A 73 2.51 -9.67 41.14
N LEU A 74 3.35 -9.30 42.11
CA LEU A 74 4.18 -8.09 42.06
C LEU A 74 5.26 -8.17 40.98
N GLU A 75 5.95 -9.31 40.84
CA GLU A 75 6.96 -9.53 39.81
C GLU A 75 6.33 -9.49 38.41
N THR A 76 5.17 -10.13 38.24
CA THR A 76 4.43 -10.10 36.98
C THR A 76 3.98 -8.69 36.65
N ALA A 77 3.48 -7.92 37.62
CA ALA A 77 3.08 -6.53 37.42
C ALA A 77 4.28 -5.64 37.05
N ALA A 78 5.42 -5.83 37.71
CA ALA A 78 6.66 -5.09 37.41
C ALA A 78 7.16 -5.40 36.00
N GLU A 79 7.17 -6.67 35.59
CA GLU A 79 7.56 -7.09 34.25
C GLU A 79 6.60 -6.55 33.19
N LEU A 80 5.29 -6.64 33.43
CA LEU A 80 4.28 -6.11 32.51
C LEU A 80 4.41 -4.59 32.34
N ARG A 81 4.70 -3.87 33.43
CA ARG A 81 4.97 -2.43 33.39
C ARG A 81 6.22 -2.12 32.57
N LYS A 82 7.31 -2.84 32.81
CA LYS A 82 8.55 -2.68 32.04
C LYS A 82 8.34 -2.94 30.56
N GLN A 83 7.60 -4.00 30.20
CA GLN A 83 7.26 -4.28 28.82
C GLN A 83 6.37 -3.19 28.20
N ALA A 84 5.42 -2.65 28.96
CA ALA A 84 4.59 -1.54 28.50
C ALA A 84 5.42 -0.27 28.24
N GLU A 85 6.36 0.07 29.13
CA GLU A 85 7.29 1.19 28.96
C GLU A 85 8.19 1.00 27.74
N VAL A 86 8.74 -0.20 27.54
CA VAL A 86 9.56 -0.53 26.35
C VAL A 86 8.73 -0.41 25.06
N ARG A 87 7.51 -0.96 25.03
CA ARG A 87 6.61 -0.83 23.88
C ARG A 87 6.25 0.62 23.62
N HIS A 88 5.93 1.39 24.64
CA HIS A 88 5.61 2.81 24.51
C HIS A 88 6.80 3.59 23.92
N ALA A 89 8.00 3.38 24.44
CA ALA A 89 9.22 4.00 23.91
C ALA A 89 9.55 3.54 22.47
N HIS A 90 9.17 2.32 22.09
CA HIS A 90 9.31 1.84 20.71
C HIS A 90 8.33 2.56 19.77
N TRP A 91 7.05 2.64 20.15
CA TRP A 91 6.02 3.33 19.37
C TRP A 91 6.29 4.83 19.23
N GLN A 92 6.76 5.49 20.30
CA GLN A 92 7.16 6.90 20.23
C GLN A 92 8.29 7.13 19.23
N ARG A 93 9.30 6.25 19.21
CA ARG A 93 10.38 6.32 18.21
C ARG A 93 9.85 6.11 16.80
N GLN A 94 9.00 5.09 16.60
CA GLN A 94 8.38 4.84 15.30
C GLN A 94 7.52 6.01 14.81
N LEU A 95 6.81 6.71 15.69
CA LEU A 95 6.04 7.89 15.33
C LEU A 95 6.94 9.03 14.82
N ILE A 96 8.04 9.31 15.53
CA ILE A 96 9.02 10.32 15.11
C ILE A 96 9.65 9.93 13.77
N ASP A 97 10.05 8.66 13.62
CA ASP A 97 10.63 8.16 12.37
C ASP A 97 9.61 8.23 11.22
N LEU A 98 8.33 7.95 11.48
CA LEU A 98 7.25 8.03 10.50
C LEU A 98 6.96 9.46 10.06
N GLU A 99 6.98 10.43 10.98
CA GLU A 99 6.86 11.86 10.64
C GLU A 99 8.01 12.30 9.72
N ALA A 100 9.25 11.97 10.10
CA ALA A 100 10.43 12.27 9.29
C ALA A 100 10.38 11.61 7.90
N GLU A 101 9.94 10.35 7.83
CA GLU A 101 9.80 9.63 6.56
C GLU A 101 8.66 10.21 5.71
N THR A 102 7.55 10.60 6.31
CA THR A 102 6.43 11.26 5.62
C THR A 102 6.89 12.57 5.00
N ASP A 103 7.66 13.38 5.72
CA ASP A 103 8.18 14.65 5.20
C ASP A 103 9.21 14.43 4.09
N ARG A 104 10.05 13.39 4.18
CA ARG A 104 10.93 12.98 3.07
C ARG A 104 10.14 12.57 1.84
N ILE A 105 9.09 11.76 2.00
CA ILE A 105 8.23 11.33 0.90
C ILE A 105 7.55 12.53 0.26
N ARG A 106 7.04 13.48 1.06
CA ARG A 106 6.44 14.72 0.54
C ARG A 106 7.45 15.56 -0.23
N ALA A 107 8.65 15.77 0.30
CA ALA A 107 9.70 16.54 -0.36
C ALA A 107 10.09 15.88 -1.70
N ALA A 108 10.32 14.57 -1.71
CA ALA A 108 10.64 13.83 -2.92
C ALA A 108 9.48 13.82 -3.94
N ALA A 109 8.23 13.80 -3.48
CA ALA A 109 7.07 13.88 -4.36
C ALA A 109 6.95 15.27 -5.01
N LEU A 110 7.22 16.34 -4.27
CA LEU A 110 7.23 17.71 -4.80
C LEU A 110 8.34 17.89 -5.84
N GLU A 111 9.56 17.45 -5.54
CA GLU A 111 10.70 17.51 -6.48
C GLU A 111 10.40 16.74 -7.78
N ARG A 112 9.85 15.53 -7.66
CA ARG A 112 9.42 14.74 -8.84
C ARG A 112 8.31 15.43 -9.60
N ALA A 113 7.33 16.02 -8.91
CA ALA A 113 6.24 16.73 -9.56
C ALA A 113 6.74 17.97 -10.32
N GLU A 114 7.68 18.72 -9.77
CA GLU A 114 8.30 19.86 -10.44
C GLU A 114 9.10 19.43 -11.67
N SER A 115 9.95 18.42 -11.53
CA SER A 115 10.73 17.87 -12.65
C SER A 115 9.84 17.32 -13.76
N GLU A 116 8.79 16.56 -13.42
CA GLU A 116 7.85 16.03 -14.41
C GLU A 116 7.04 17.15 -15.07
N ARG A 117 6.63 18.17 -14.31
CA ARG A 117 5.96 19.36 -14.85
C ARG A 117 6.84 20.06 -15.87
N GLU A 118 8.12 20.25 -15.57
CA GLU A 118 9.07 20.85 -16.51
C GLU A 118 9.25 20.00 -17.76
N ARG A 119 9.37 18.67 -17.62
CA ARG A 119 9.46 17.74 -18.75
C ARG A 119 8.23 17.82 -19.64
N ILE A 120 7.02 17.78 -19.06
CA ILE A 120 5.76 17.90 -19.80
C ILE A 120 5.68 19.23 -20.54
N LEU A 121 6.11 20.33 -19.92
CA LEU A 121 6.12 21.64 -20.56
C LEU A 121 7.13 21.71 -21.72
N ASP A 122 8.29 21.10 -21.59
CA ASP A 122 9.29 21.04 -22.66
C ASP A 122 8.78 20.18 -23.83
N ASP A 123 8.28 18.98 -23.54
CA ASP A 123 7.68 18.08 -24.53
C ASP A 123 6.51 18.75 -25.26
N ALA A 124 5.66 19.49 -24.54
CA ALA A 124 4.56 20.24 -25.12
C ALA A 124 5.05 21.37 -26.05
N ARG A 125 6.14 22.07 -25.70
CA ARG A 125 6.74 23.10 -26.55
C ARG A 125 7.34 22.48 -27.81
N VAL A 126 8.06 21.38 -27.68
CA VAL A 126 8.64 20.64 -28.82
C VAL A 126 7.53 20.14 -29.74
N ALA A 127 6.45 19.57 -29.19
CA ALA A 127 5.30 19.14 -29.96
C ALA A 127 4.61 20.31 -30.68
N ALA A 128 4.43 21.45 -30.00
CA ALA A 128 3.82 22.63 -30.60
C ALA A 128 4.67 23.18 -31.77
N GLU A 129 5.99 23.22 -31.63
CA GLU A 129 6.88 23.67 -32.71
C GLU A 129 6.94 22.66 -33.88
N ARG A 130 6.86 21.35 -33.60
CA ARG A 130 6.68 20.33 -34.65
C ARG A 130 5.38 20.54 -35.42
N ILE A 131 4.26 20.69 -34.73
CA ILE A 131 2.94 20.95 -35.36
C ILE A 131 3.00 22.21 -36.22
N ARG A 132 3.62 23.29 -35.74
CA ARG A 132 3.79 24.53 -36.51
C ARG A 132 4.64 24.32 -37.76
N THR A 133 5.72 23.57 -37.65
CA THR A 133 6.62 23.27 -38.78
C THR A 133 5.91 22.42 -39.82
N ASP A 134 5.23 21.36 -39.39
CA ASP A 134 4.46 20.48 -40.26
C ASP A 134 3.31 21.23 -40.95
N ALA A 135 2.60 22.09 -40.21
CA ALA A 135 1.56 22.93 -40.77
C ALA A 135 2.11 23.90 -41.83
N ARG A 136 3.26 24.52 -41.60
CA ARG A 136 3.92 25.38 -42.61
C ARG A 136 4.30 24.59 -43.85
N ALA A 137 4.91 23.42 -43.68
CA ALA A 137 5.28 22.56 -44.80
C ALA A 137 4.04 22.12 -45.62
N ALA A 138 2.95 21.76 -44.93
CA ALA A 138 1.68 21.41 -45.56
C ALA A 138 1.08 22.60 -46.32
N ILE A 139 1.05 23.79 -45.72
CA ILE A 139 0.57 25.02 -46.37
C ILE A 139 1.37 25.31 -47.64
N GLU A 140 2.70 25.24 -47.59
CA GLU A 140 3.54 25.47 -48.76
C GLU A 140 3.28 24.45 -49.87
N GLN A 141 3.06 23.19 -49.51
CA GLN A 141 2.71 22.13 -50.46
C GLN A 141 1.34 22.38 -51.11
N GLU A 142 0.34 22.76 -50.32
CA GLU A 142 -1.00 23.09 -50.83
C GLU A 142 -0.98 24.35 -51.71
N VAL A 143 -0.21 25.38 -51.34
CA VAL A 143 -0.02 26.57 -52.18
C VAL A 143 0.64 26.21 -53.52
N ARG A 144 1.64 25.32 -53.52
CA ARG A 144 2.25 24.83 -54.77
C ARG A 144 1.23 24.06 -55.62
N ARG A 145 0.42 23.19 -55.01
CA ARG A 145 -0.66 22.45 -55.70
C ARG A 145 -1.69 23.40 -56.32
N ALA A 146 -2.20 24.36 -55.54
CA ALA A 146 -3.17 25.35 -56.00
C ALA A 146 -2.62 26.20 -57.16
N ARG A 147 -1.33 26.61 -57.09
CA ARG A 147 -0.69 27.33 -58.19
C ARG A 147 -0.58 26.50 -59.47
N ASN A 148 -0.29 25.21 -59.35
CA ASN A 148 -0.23 24.33 -60.52
C ASN A 148 -1.62 24.12 -61.13
N GLN A 149 -2.64 23.90 -60.31
CA GLN A 149 -4.03 23.81 -60.77
C GLN A 149 -4.48 25.09 -61.49
N LEU A 150 -4.19 26.28 -60.93
CA LEU A 150 -4.51 27.55 -61.59
C LEU A 150 -3.79 27.72 -62.93
N ARG A 151 -2.55 27.22 -63.06
CA ARG A 151 -1.82 27.26 -64.33
C ARG A 151 -2.42 26.31 -65.36
N GLU A 152 -2.82 25.11 -64.95
CA GLU A 152 -3.51 24.16 -65.81
C GLU A 152 -4.86 24.70 -66.29
N GLU A 153 -5.67 25.26 -65.38
CA GLU A 153 -6.95 25.90 -65.72
C GLU A 153 -6.76 27.10 -66.67
N ALA A 154 -5.76 27.95 -66.42
CA ALA A 154 -5.45 29.08 -67.29
C ALA A 154 -4.98 28.63 -68.69
N ALA A 155 -4.19 27.55 -68.77
CA ALA A 155 -3.75 26.97 -70.04
C ALA A 155 -4.95 26.39 -70.81
N ASP A 156 -5.85 25.67 -70.15
CA ASP A 156 -7.07 25.12 -70.77
C ASP A 156 -8.02 26.21 -71.26
N LEU A 157 -8.23 27.27 -70.46
CA LEU A 157 -9.00 28.46 -70.87
C LEU A 157 -8.36 29.16 -72.08
N SER A 158 -7.04 29.31 -72.09
CA SER A 158 -6.31 29.93 -73.20
C SER A 158 -6.42 29.10 -74.48
N LEU A 159 -6.30 27.77 -74.38
CA LEU A 159 -6.47 26.85 -75.51
C LEU A 159 -7.89 26.89 -76.06
N LYS A 160 -8.91 26.92 -75.19
CA LYS A 160 -10.31 27.07 -75.58
C LYS A 160 -10.55 28.38 -76.34
N LEU A 161 -10.07 29.49 -75.80
CA LEU A 161 -10.20 30.80 -76.43
C LEU A 161 -9.47 30.86 -77.77
N ALA A 162 -8.23 30.36 -77.84
CA ALA A 162 -7.47 30.27 -79.08
C ALA A 162 -8.18 29.39 -80.13
N SER A 163 -8.75 28.25 -79.71
CA SER A 163 -9.52 27.37 -80.60
C SER A 163 -10.80 28.04 -81.10
N GLU A 164 -11.49 28.83 -80.28
CA GLU A 164 -12.70 29.56 -80.66
C GLU A 164 -12.38 30.69 -81.65
N ILE A 165 -11.35 31.48 -81.37
CA ILE A 165 -10.85 32.53 -82.27
C ILE A 165 -10.42 31.92 -83.61
N LEU A 166 -9.64 30.84 -83.59
CA LEU A 166 -9.18 30.17 -84.81
C LEU A 166 -10.37 29.64 -85.63
N ARG A 167 -11.36 29.01 -85.00
CA ARG A 167 -12.59 28.59 -85.70
C ARG A 167 -13.37 29.76 -86.30
N SER A 168 -13.37 30.93 -85.67
CA SER A 168 -14.09 32.11 -86.16
C SER A 168 -13.38 32.86 -87.30
N GLN A 169 -12.06 32.71 -87.44
CA GLN A 169 -11.24 33.45 -88.41
C GLN A 169 -10.68 32.60 -89.55
N VAL A 170 -10.82 31.27 -89.51
CA VAL A 170 -10.38 30.39 -90.62
C VAL A 170 -11.24 30.65 -91.86
N THR A 171 -10.56 30.95 -92.97
CA THR A 171 -11.16 31.09 -94.30
C THR A 171 -10.75 29.92 -95.21
N ASP A 172 -11.50 29.68 -96.29
CA ASP A 172 -11.21 28.57 -97.21
C ASP A 172 -9.80 28.64 -97.83
N SER A 173 -9.26 29.85 -98.05
CA SER A 173 -7.89 30.04 -98.55
C SER A 173 -6.81 29.68 -97.52
N ASP A 174 -7.10 29.82 -96.22
CA ASP A 174 -6.18 29.40 -95.15
C ASP A 174 -6.12 27.87 -95.06
N ASN A 175 -7.24 27.18 -95.29
CA ASN A 175 -7.30 25.71 -95.35
C ASN A 175 -6.48 25.16 -96.53
N ASP A 176 -6.64 25.74 -97.73
CA ASP A 176 -5.86 25.33 -98.91
C ASP A 176 -4.35 25.53 -98.68
N ARG A 177 -3.95 26.68 -98.09
CA ARG A 177 -2.54 26.94 -97.76
C ARG A 177 -1.97 25.98 -96.71
N LEU A 178 -2.77 25.58 -95.71
CA LEU A 178 -2.37 24.60 -94.70
C LEU A 178 -2.19 23.20 -95.30
N VAL A 179 -3.03 22.81 -96.28
CA VAL A 179 -2.90 21.55 -97.01
C VAL A 179 -1.62 21.55 -97.84
N ASP A 180 -1.34 22.63 -98.57
CA ASP A 180 -0.12 22.78 -99.35
C ASP A 180 1.14 22.76 -98.48
N GLU A 181 1.12 23.41 -97.31
CA GLU A 181 2.23 23.39 -96.35
C GLU A 181 2.43 22.00 -95.73
N PHE A 182 1.35 21.27 -95.44
CA PHE A 182 1.42 19.89 -94.93
C PHE A 182 1.99 18.92 -95.97
N ILE A 183 1.58 19.05 -97.24
CA ILE A 183 2.15 18.27 -98.35
C ILE A 183 3.64 18.57 -98.50
N ARG A 184 4.03 19.86 -98.47
CA ARG A 184 5.42 20.28 -98.59
C ARG A 184 6.30 19.79 -97.42
N LYS A 185 5.77 19.77 -96.19
CA LYS A 185 6.48 19.30 -94.99
C LYS A 185 6.61 17.77 -94.93
N ILE A 186 5.71 17.04 -95.59
CA ILE A 186 5.81 15.59 -95.81
C ILE A 186 6.75 15.26 -96.99
N GLU A 187 6.96 16.20 -97.91
CA GLU A 187 7.93 16.08 -99.01
C GLU A 187 9.37 16.41 -98.54
N GLU A 188 9.53 17.24 -97.50
CA GLU A 188 10.82 17.65 -96.92
C GLU A 188 11.62 16.60 -96.08
N PRO A 189 11.12 15.45 -95.61
CA PRO A 189 11.96 14.41 -95.00
C PRO A 189 12.74 13.56 -96.01
N ALA A 190 12.64 13.82 -97.33
CA ALA A 190 13.25 12.98 -98.37
C ALA A 190 14.46 13.60 -99.10
N SER A 191 15.01 14.75 -98.65
CA SER A 191 16.15 15.39 -99.35
C SER A 191 17.41 15.62 -98.50
N ASN A 192 17.47 15.14 -97.25
CA ASN A 192 18.68 15.27 -96.41
C ASN A 192 19.22 13.90 -95.98
N GLY A 193 19.70 13.17 -96.99
CA GLY A 193 20.42 11.90 -96.85
C GLY A 193 21.61 11.87 -97.81
N ASP A 194 22.52 12.85 -97.68
CA ASP A 194 23.85 12.76 -98.26
C ASP A 194 24.89 13.03 -97.17
N GLY A 195 25.82 12.09 -96.98
CA GLY A 195 26.81 12.14 -95.90
C GLY A 195 27.18 10.81 -95.23
N ILE A 196 27.15 9.68 -95.94
CA ILE A 196 28.02 8.54 -95.57
C ILE A 196 29.22 8.61 -96.52
N GLY A 197 30.28 9.27 -96.05
CA GLY A 197 31.49 9.50 -96.82
C GLY A 197 32.71 9.67 -95.93
N ARG A 198 33.26 8.53 -95.49
CA ARG A 198 34.58 8.27 -94.88
C ARG A 198 34.74 8.49 -93.38
#